data_AF-A0A816A3A4-F1
#
_entry.id   AF-A0A816A3A4-F1
#
_cell.length_a   1.000
_cell.length_b   1.000
_cell.length_c   1.000
_cell.angle_alpha   90.00
_cell.angle_beta   90.00
_cell.angle_gamma   90.00
#
_symmetry.space_group_name_H-M   'P 1'
#
loop_
_entity.id
_entity.type
_entity.pdbx_description
1 polymer ?
#
loop_
_entity_poly.entity_id
_entity_poly.type
_entity_poly.pdbx_seq_one_letter_code
_entity_poly.pdbx_strand_id
1 'polypeptide(L)'
;MPWKALPYSERDREKKLSKKLNVDGIPTLVVLSADGKVISNDGVGDIYEQNVDAIRYWLNGGLKSDENYEWLGVSCQGCQMKPLIGERYHCSVCDNYNLCTKCQENGHEHELMIIPQKLTTIANLVWKGIKVDP
;
A
#
# COMPACT_ATOMS: atom_id res chain seq x y z
N MET A 1 3.94 -20.82 -12.40
CA MET A 1 3.42 -19.76 -11.51
C MET A 1 4.42 -18.61 -11.50
N PRO A 2 3.98 -17.34 -11.56
CA PRO A 2 4.89 -16.19 -11.69
C PRO A 2 5.70 -15.87 -10.43
N TRP A 3 5.49 -16.59 -9.31
CA TRP A 3 6.19 -16.37 -8.05
C TRP A 3 7.39 -17.29 -7.84
N LYS A 4 8.34 -16.82 -7.02
CA LYS A 4 9.50 -17.60 -6.56
C LYS A 4 9.06 -18.64 -5.53
N ALA A 5 9.74 -19.78 -5.53
CA ALA A 5 9.57 -20.83 -4.53
C ALA A 5 10.94 -21.23 -3.99
N LEU A 6 10.99 -21.69 -2.74
CA LEU A 6 12.18 -22.32 -2.20
C LEU A 6 12.46 -23.61 -2.99
N PRO A 7 13.71 -23.87 -3.42
CA PRO A 7 14.10 -25.16 -3.97
C PRO A 7 13.78 -26.30 -2.99
N TYR A 8 13.44 -27.47 -3.53
CA TYR A 8 13.08 -28.64 -2.72
C TYR A 8 14.21 -29.09 -1.76
N SER A 9 15.47 -28.84 -2.11
CA SER A 9 16.63 -29.13 -1.26
C SER A 9 16.69 -28.27 0.01
N GLU A 10 15.94 -27.17 0.08
CA GLU A 10 16.02 -26.18 1.16
C GLU A 10 14.93 -26.37 2.23
N ARG A 11 14.44 -27.59 2.45
CA ARG A 11 13.39 -27.90 3.44
C ARG A 11 13.73 -27.48 4.86
N ASP A 12 15.01 -27.51 5.26
CA ASP A 12 15.39 -27.02 6.59
C ASP A 12 15.28 -25.49 6.73
N ARG A 13 15.43 -24.75 5.62
CA ARG A 13 15.16 -23.31 5.60
C ARG A 13 13.66 -23.03 5.69
N GLU A 14 12.84 -23.80 4.98
CA GLU A 14 11.38 -23.75 5.08
C GLU A 14 10.92 -23.99 6.52
N LYS A 15 11.33 -25.10 7.16
CA LYS A 15 10.97 -25.40 8.56
C LYS A 15 11.35 -24.28 9.54
N LYS A 16 12.54 -23.69 9.37
CA LYS A 16 12.99 -22.55 10.19
C LYS A 16 12.11 -21.32 9.98
N LEU A 17 11.72 -21.05 8.73
CA LEU A 17 10.85 -19.93 8.39
C LEU A 17 9.44 -20.14 8.94
N SER A 18 8.87 -21.33 8.75
CA SER A 18 7.54 -21.72 9.26
C SER A 18 7.48 -21.57 10.78
N LYS A 19 8.48 -22.05 11.51
CA LYS A 19 8.57 -21.83 12.97
C LYS A 19 8.72 -20.35 13.34
N LYS A 20 9.52 -19.57 12.60
CA LYS A 20 9.73 -18.14 12.88
C LYS A 20 8.46 -17.32 12.68
N LEU A 21 7.64 -17.68 11.69
CA LEU A 21 6.41 -16.99 11.33
C LEU A 21 5.16 -17.63 11.94
N ASN A 22 5.32 -18.62 12.82
CA ASN A 22 4.23 -19.35 13.48
C ASN A 22 3.22 -19.95 12.49
N VAL A 23 3.73 -20.62 11.45
CA VAL A 23 2.92 -21.34 10.46
C VAL A 23 2.69 -22.77 10.94
N ASP A 24 1.45 -23.05 11.37
CA ASP A 24 1.07 -24.34 11.97
C ASP A 24 0.15 -25.20 11.07
N GLY A 25 -0.20 -24.71 9.88
CA GLY A 25 -1.08 -25.41 8.94
C GLY A 25 -1.09 -24.82 7.55
N ILE A 26 -1.89 -25.41 6.66
CA ILE A 26 -2.17 -24.87 5.33
C ILE A 26 -3.69 -24.71 5.15
N PRO A 27 -4.17 -23.71 4.39
CA PRO A 27 -3.39 -22.63 3.77
C PRO A 27 -2.90 -21.58 4.79
N THR A 28 -1.77 -20.93 4.51
CA THR A 28 -1.27 -19.77 5.28
C THR A 28 -0.59 -18.81 4.34
N LEU A 29 -0.88 -17.51 4.51
CA LEU A 29 -0.25 -16.41 3.78
C LEU A 29 0.28 -15.41 4.80
N VAL A 30 1.59 -15.25 4.87
CA VAL A 30 2.25 -14.22 5.68
C VAL A 30 2.72 -13.11 4.75
N VAL A 31 2.32 -11.88 5.04
CA VAL A 31 2.66 -10.70 4.26
C VAL A 31 3.79 -9.96 4.95
N LEU A 32 4.89 -9.79 4.22
CA LEU A 32 6.09 -9.11 4.70
C LEU A 32 6.31 -7.83 3.88
N SER A 33 6.80 -6.81 4.56
CA SER A 33 7.38 -5.62 3.94
C SER A 33 8.74 -5.96 3.31
N ALA A 34 9.25 -5.09 2.42
CA ALA A 34 10.55 -5.23 1.79
C ALA A 34 11.72 -5.32 2.79
N ASP A 35 11.58 -4.75 3.99
CA ASP A 35 12.54 -4.83 5.09
C ASP A 35 12.44 -6.14 5.91
N GLY A 36 11.49 -7.02 5.58
CA GLY A 36 11.23 -8.27 6.29
C GLY A 36 10.37 -8.14 7.54
N LYS A 37 9.77 -6.97 7.80
CA LYS A 37 8.78 -6.80 8.87
C LYS A 37 7.45 -7.46 8.49
N VAL A 38 6.82 -8.13 9.46
CA VAL A 38 5.48 -8.70 9.28
C VAL A 38 4.45 -7.58 9.19
N ILE A 39 3.72 -7.53 8.07
CA ILE A 39 2.53 -6.70 7.87
C ILE A 39 1.29 -7.45 8.33
N SER A 40 1.16 -8.72 7.95
CA SER A 40 0.07 -9.61 8.37
C SER A 40 0.55 -11.05 8.49
N ASN A 41 0.12 -11.75 9.55
CA ASN A 41 0.31 -13.19 9.72
C ASN A 41 -0.93 -14.00 9.31
N ASP A 42 -2.04 -13.34 9.00
CA ASP A 42 -3.30 -13.98 8.59
C ASP A 42 -3.78 -13.39 7.25
N GLY A 43 -2.87 -13.37 6.27
CA GLY A 43 -3.19 -12.79 4.97
C GLY A 43 -4.31 -13.51 4.23
N VAL A 44 -4.63 -14.75 4.62
CA VAL A 44 -5.80 -15.48 4.10
C VAL A 44 -7.08 -14.88 4.69
N GLY A 45 -7.15 -14.69 6.01
CA GLY A 45 -8.27 -14.04 6.68
C GLY A 45 -8.51 -12.61 6.17
N ASP A 46 -7.44 -11.83 6.05
CA ASP A 46 -7.47 -10.47 5.50
C ASP A 46 -8.20 -10.40 4.14
N ILE A 47 -7.90 -11.32 3.21
CA ILE A 47 -8.54 -11.36 1.89
C ILE A 47 -10.02 -11.76 2.00
N TYR A 48 -10.36 -12.71 2.87
CA TYR A 48 -11.74 -13.11 3.07
C TYR A 48 -12.60 -12.00 3.67
N GLU A 49 -12.04 -11.21 4.58
CA GLU A 49 -12.77 -10.17 5.31
C GLU A 49 -12.81 -8.83 4.56
N GLN A 50 -11.69 -8.44 3.93
CA GLN A 50 -11.49 -7.09 3.38
C GLN A 50 -11.27 -7.06 1.87
N ASN A 51 -11.13 -8.23 1.21
CA ASN A 51 -10.94 -8.35 -0.23
C ASN A 51 -9.81 -7.43 -0.75
N VAL A 52 -10.08 -6.54 -1.70
CA VAL A 52 -9.09 -5.64 -2.29
C VAL A 52 -8.51 -4.63 -1.28
N ASP A 53 -9.21 -4.35 -0.18
CA ASP A 53 -8.74 -3.42 0.84
C ASP A 53 -7.58 -3.98 1.66
N ALA A 54 -7.55 -5.30 1.88
CA ALA A 54 -6.39 -5.97 2.46
C ALA A 54 -5.13 -5.73 1.62
N ILE A 55 -5.26 -5.87 0.29
CA ILE A 55 -4.14 -5.65 -0.63
C ILE A 55 -3.68 -4.18 -0.57
N ARG A 56 -4.61 -3.22 -0.50
CA ARG A 56 -4.27 -1.79 -0.36
C ARG A 56 -3.51 -1.53 0.94
N TYR A 57 -3.97 -2.10 2.04
CA TYR A 57 -3.29 -2.02 3.34
C TYR A 57 -1.87 -2.61 3.28
N TRP A 58 -1.70 -3.76 2.63
CA TRP A 58 -0.40 -4.41 2.47
C TRP A 58 0.57 -3.60 1.60
N LEU A 59 0.09 -3.04 0.48
CA LEU A 59 0.88 -2.18 -0.39
C LEU A 59 1.31 -0.88 0.31
N ASN A 60 0.53 -0.42 1.28
CA ASN A 60 0.88 0.69 2.18
C ASN A 60 1.73 0.25 3.39
N GLY A 61 2.41 -0.90 3.32
CA GLY A 61 3.34 -1.34 4.36
C GLY A 61 2.67 -1.62 5.72
N GLY A 62 1.37 -1.89 5.72
CA GLY A 62 0.60 -2.08 6.95
C GLY A 62 0.25 -0.78 7.69
N LEU A 63 0.32 0.36 7.01
CA LEU A 63 -0.11 1.65 7.56
C LEU A 63 -1.50 2.00 7.03
N LYS A 64 -2.36 2.48 7.92
CA LYS A 64 -3.67 3.03 7.55
C LYS A 64 -3.44 4.33 6.79
N SER A 65 -4.25 4.57 5.75
CA SER A 65 -4.28 5.86 5.08
C SER A 65 -4.67 6.95 6.09
N ASP A 66 -3.94 8.06 6.07
CA ASP A 66 -4.37 9.25 6.80
C ASP A 66 -5.51 9.89 6.02
N GLU A 67 -6.71 9.83 6.59
CA GLU A 67 -7.92 10.40 6.01
C GLU A 67 -7.84 11.92 5.82
N ASN A 68 -6.92 12.58 6.53
CA ASN A 68 -6.69 14.02 6.46
C ASN A 68 -5.43 14.40 5.65
N TYR A 69 -4.78 13.44 4.98
CA TYR A 69 -3.59 13.71 4.19
C TYR A 69 -3.87 14.74 3.09
N GLU A 70 -3.09 15.82 3.06
CA GLU A 70 -3.24 16.88 2.06
C GLU A 70 -2.31 16.68 0.86
N TRP A 71 -2.89 16.44 -0.31
CA TRP A 71 -2.16 16.43 -1.57
C TRP A 71 -2.03 17.86 -2.10
N LEU A 72 -1.01 18.58 -1.60
CA LEU A 72 -0.74 19.96 -2.01
C LEU A 72 -0.61 20.09 -3.54
N GLY A 73 -1.29 21.09 -4.10
CA GLY A 73 -1.30 21.35 -5.55
C GLY A 73 -2.20 20.41 -6.37
N VAL A 74 -2.75 19.35 -5.78
CA VAL A 74 -3.68 18.42 -6.43
C VAL A 74 -5.11 18.85 -6.15
N SER A 75 -5.96 18.85 -7.18
CA SER A 75 -7.40 19.09 -7.08
C SER A 75 -8.19 17.88 -7.54
N CYS A 76 -9.36 17.65 -6.94
CA CYS A 76 -10.31 16.66 -7.44
C CYS A 76 -11.07 17.22 -8.65
N GLN A 77 -11.06 16.54 -9.80
CA GLN A 77 -11.80 16.96 -11.00
C GLN A 77 -13.32 16.78 -10.88
N GLY A 78 -13.81 15.94 -9.96
CA GLY A 78 -15.25 15.74 -9.74
C GLY A 78 -15.90 16.83 -8.91
N CYS A 79 -15.30 17.21 -7.77
CA CYS A 79 -15.87 18.19 -6.83
C CYS A 79 -15.07 19.48 -6.66
N GLN A 80 -13.94 19.63 -7.37
CA GLN A 80 -13.07 20.81 -7.34
C GLN A 80 -12.38 21.08 -5.99
N MET A 81 -12.44 20.15 -5.03
CA MET A 81 -11.69 20.23 -3.77
C MET A 81 -10.18 20.42 -4.03
N LYS A 82 -9.57 21.37 -3.32
CA LYS A 82 -8.13 21.68 -3.37
C LYS A 82 -7.66 22.26 -2.02
N PRO A 83 -6.60 21.71 -1.38
CA PRO A 83 -5.90 20.49 -1.78
C PRO A 83 -6.84 19.27 -1.69
N LEU A 84 -6.56 18.24 -2.47
CA LEU A 84 -7.27 16.97 -2.35
C LEU A 84 -6.93 16.35 -0.99
N ILE A 85 -7.95 16.02 -0.20
CA ILE A 85 -7.83 15.46 1.14
C ILE A 85 -8.12 13.95 1.12
N GLY A 86 -7.27 13.18 1.81
CA GLY A 86 -7.42 11.74 2.00
C GLY A 86 -6.78 10.91 0.89
N GLU A 87 -7.49 9.90 0.39
CA GLU A 87 -7.01 9.04 -0.70
C GLU A 87 -7.09 9.73 -2.05
N ARG A 88 -6.03 9.58 -2.85
CA ARG A 88 -5.93 10.13 -4.19
C ARG A 88 -6.08 9.02 -5.21
N TYR A 89 -7.08 9.16 -6.08
CA TYR A 89 -7.29 8.30 -7.24
C TYR A 89 -6.85 9.07 -8.49
N HIS A 90 -5.96 8.51 -9.30
CA HIS A 90 -5.41 9.14 -10.49
C HIS A 90 -5.74 8.31 -11.73
N CYS A 91 -6.09 8.98 -12.82
CA CYS A 91 -6.20 8.33 -14.13
C CYS A 91 -4.89 8.53 -14.88
N SER A 92 -4.22 7.43 -15.26
CA SER A 92 -2.96 7.48 -16.02
C SER A 92 -3.15 7.77 -17.52
N VAL A 93 -4.39 7.79 -18.00
CA VAL A 93 -4.75 8.04 -19.40
C VAL A 93 -5.08 9.51 -19.64
N CYS A 94 -5.85 10.12 -18.73
CA CYS A 94 -6.27 11.51 -18.81
C CYS A 94 -5.19 12.45 -18.27
N ASP A 95 -5.08 13.65 -18.86
CA ASP A 95 -4.13 14.65 -18.37
C ASP A 95 -4.54 15.19 -16.99
N ASN A 96 -3.62 15.06 -16.03
CA ASN A 96 -3.72 15.53 -14.65
C ASN A 96 -5.08 15.27 -13.95
N TYR A 97 -5.69 14.12 -14.21
CA TYR A 97 -7.00 13.78 -13.70
C TYR A 97 -6.90 13.01 -12.38
N ASN A 98 -7.50 13.56 -11.32
CA ASN A 98 -7.47 13.08 -9.96
C ASN A 98 -8.87 13.16 -9.34
N LEU A 99 -9.24 12.16 -8.53
CA LEU A 99 -10.50 12.12 -7.80
C LEU A 99 -10.24 11.83 -6.32
N CYS A 100 -11.06 12.43 -5.45
CA CYS A 100 -11.17 12.00 -4.06
C CYS A 100 -12.04 10.74 -3.96
N THR A 101 -12.02 10.05 -2.82
CA THR A 101 -12.80 8.82 -2.56
C THR A 101 -14.26 8.95 -2.99
N LYS A 102 -14.96 10.01 -2.57
CA LYS A 102 -16.37 10.24 -2.91
C LYS A 102 -16.62 10.40 -4.40
N CYS A 103 -15.70 11.03 -5.13
CA CYS A 103 -15.87 11.24 -6.57
C CYS A 103 -15.49 9.99 -7.37
N GLN A 104 -14.54 9.19 -6.89
CA GLN A 104 -14.14 7.94 -7.55
C GLN A 104 -15.30 6.93 -7.55
N GLU A 105 -16.14 6.91 -6.52
CA GLU A 105 -17.30 6.01 -6.42
C GLU A 105 -18.31 6.19 -7.56
N ASN A 106 -18.34 7.36 -8.20
CA ASN A 106 -19.20 7.62 -9.38
C ASN A 106 -18.60 7.04 -10.67
N GLY A 107 -17.40 6.49 -10.62
CA GLY A 107 -16.66 5.98 -11.75
C GLY A 107 -15.99 7.06 -12.60
N HIS A 108 -15.10 6.59 -13.46
CA HIS A 108 -14.47 7.34 -14.55
C HIS A 108 -14.31 6.38 -15.74
N GLU A 109 -14.27 6.90 -16.97
CA GLU A 109 -14.21 6.07 -18.19
C GLU A 109 -12.98 5.15 -18.24
N HIS A 110 -11.88 5.57 -17.63
CA HIS A 110 -10.66 4.80 -17.48
C HIS A 110 -10.48 4.28 -16.05
N GLU A 111 -9.77 3.17 -15.92
CA GLU A 111 -9.37 2.61 -14.63
C GLU A 111 -8.59 3.64 -13.81
N LEU A 112 -9.01 3.83 -12.55
CA LEU A 112 -8.35 4.73 -11.61
C LEU A 112 -7.35 3.95 -10.77
N MET A 113 -6.10 4.43 -10.73
CA MET A 113 -5.09 3.92 -9.82
C MET A 113 -5.08 4.75 -8.54
N ILE A 114 -5.02 4.07 -7.39
CA ILE A 114 -4.76 4.75 -6.12
C ILE A 114 -3.29 5.19 -6.08
N ILE A 115 -3.04 6.44 -5.73
CA ILE A 115 -1.71 6.96 -5.48
C ILE A 115 -1.43 6.79 -3.99
N PRO A 116 -0.49 5.90 -3.60
CA PRO A 116 -0.22 5.66 -2.19
C PRO A 116 0.31 6.93 -1.55
N GLN A 117 -0.18 7.25 -0.35
CA GLN A 117 0.37 8.33 0.45
C GLN A 117 1.86 8.04 0.65
N LYS A 118 2.72 9.04 0.39
CA LYS A 118 4.13 8.90 0.73
C LYS A 118 4.20 8.81 2.24
N LEU A 119 4.39 7.58 2.72
CA LEU A 119 4.68 7.32 4.12
C LEU A 119 5.99 8.01 4.44
N THR A 120 5.91 9.22 4.97
CA THR A 120 7.04 9.81 5.66
C THR A 120 7.22 8.98 6.93
N THR A 121 8.04 7.93 6.85
CA THR A 121 8.66 7.30 8.04
C THR A 121 9.59 8.28 8.78
N ILE A 122 9.51 9.58 8.47
CA ILE A 122 10.38 10.67 8.87
C ILE A 122 9.53 11.86 9.36
N ALA A 123 8.54 11.62 10.21
CA ALA A 123 8.13 12.67 11.16
C ALA A 123 9.14 12.81 12.32
N ASN A 124 10.13 11.90 12.44
CA ASN A 124 11.11 11.89 13.52
C ASN A 124 12.59 12.05 13.11
N LEU A 125 12.92 12.32 11.85
CA LEU A 125 14.29 12.75 11.52
C LEU A 125 14.31 13.96 10.57
N VAL A 126 14.35 15.14 11.18
CA VAL A 126 15.30 16.16 10.76
C VAL A 126 15.06 16.68 9.33
N TRP A 127 14.10 17.60 9.20
CA TRP A 127 14.28 18.75 8.30
C TRP A 127 15.31 19.71 8.92
N LYS A 128 16.54 19.22 9.18
CA LYS A 128 17.72 20.10 9.21
C LYS A 128 18.32 20.02 7.83
N GLY A 129 18.35 21.17 7.19
CA GLY A 129 18.68 21.33 5.78
C GLY A 129 19.95 20.59 5.37
N ILE A 130 19.79 19.76 4.35
CA ILE A 130 20.88 19.51 3.42
C ILE A 130 20.73 20.61 2.37
N LYS A 131 21.64 21.59 2.43
CA LYS A 131 21.92 22.46 1.29
C LYS A 131 22.47 21.56 0.18
N VAL A 132 21.82 21.59 -0.97
CA VAL A 132 22.42 21.12 -2.21
C VAL A 132 23.15 22.32 -2.77
N ASP A 133 24.46 22.39 -2.57
CA ASP A 133 25.31 23.30 -3.33
C ASP A 133 25.48 22.74 -4.76
N PRO A 134 25.80 23.58 -5.77
CA PRO A 134 25.60 23.31 -7.20
C PRO A 134 26.30 22.08 -7.77
#